data_AF-A0A7Y7H240-F1
#
_entry.id   AF-A0A7Y7H240-F1
#
_cell.length_a   1.000
_cell.length_b   1.000
_cell.length_c   1.000
_cell.angle_alpha   90.00
_cell.angle_beta   90.00
_cell.angle_gamma   90.00
#
_symmetry.space_group_name_H-M   'P 1'
#
loop_
_entity.id
_entity.type
_entity.pdbx_description
1 polymer ?
#
loop_
_entity_poly.entity_id
_entity_poly.type
_entity_poly.pdbx_seq_one_letter_code
_entity_poly.pdbx_strand_id
1 'polypeptide(L)'
;MKHAFIFGTTIFLCEQNTLTYSDGLSNIEFLRILSFYNEQKGKVLTIEANINAPNGETIRISANANENGADIRLDVTKGRIKIFQPGHAEPVLDVYQFDPHEYSGLSSHVLNEIHAQHPDHVLTIKGNFFVGGAHFLIENEKMFIDNNGYANGVVNAHNGIILSAAVA
;
A
#
# COMPACT_ATOMS: atom_id res chain seq x y z
N MET A 1 13.18 -4.29 -12.27
CA MET A 1 12.82 -5.04 -11.05
C MET A 1 11.31 -5.10 -11.02
N LYS A 2 10.71 -6.26 -10.77
CA LYS A 2 9.26 -6.48 -10.77
C LYS A 2 8.79 -6.57 -9.31
N HIS A 3 7.77 -5.80 -8.97
CA HIS A 3 7.20 -5.74 -7.63
C HIS A 3 5.76 -6.24 -7.65
N ALA A 4 5.38 -7.01 -6.64
CA ALA A 4 3.99 -7.39 -6.40
C ALA A 4 3.43 -6.55 -5.26
N PHE A 5 2.30 -5.90 -5.49
CA PHE A 5 1.52 -5.20 -4.47
C PHE A 5 0.19 -5.94 -4.27
N ILE A 6 -0.07 -6.33 -3.02
CA ILE A 6 -1.23 -7.10 -2.61
C ILE A 6 -2.16 -6.20 -1.79
N PHE A 7 -3.42 -6.14 -2.21
CA PHE A 7 -4.51 -5.44 -1.53
C PHE A 7 -5.63 -6.45 -1.29
N GLY A 8 -5.79 -6.91 -0.04
CA GLY A 8 -6.65 -8.06 0.25
C GLY A 8 -6.23 -9.30 -0.54
N THR A 9 -7.12 -9.81 -1.38
CA THR A 9 -6.85 -10.96 -2.26
C THR A 9 -6.43 -10.58 -3.69
N THR A 10 -6.30 -9.28 -3.99
CA THR A 10 -5.90 -8.79 -5.31
C THR A 10 -4.40 -8.55 -5.35
N ILE A 11 -3.74 -8.98 -6.42
CA ILE A 11 -2.30 -8.77 -6.67
C ILE A 11 -2.10 -7.97 -7.96
N PHE A 12 -1.22 -6.97 -7.90
CA PHE A 12 -0.77 -6.21 -9.06
C PHE A 12 0.74 -6.30 -9.19
N LEU A 13 1.21 -6.53 -10.41
CA LEU A 13 2.64 -6.61 -10.73
C LEU A 13 3.07 -5.38 -11.51
N CYS A 14 4.08 -4.66 -11.01
CA CYS A 14 4.56 -3.44 -11.64
C CYS A 14 6.08 -3.30 -11.49
N GLU A 15 6.72 -2.62 -12.43
CA GLU A 15 8.14 -2.25 -12.30
C GLU A 15 8.35 -0.94 -11.54
N GLN A 16 7.31 -0.13 -11.41
CA GLN A 16 7.33 1.08 -10.61
C GLN A 16 7.04 0.76 -9.15
N ASN A 17 7.48 1.67 -8.29
CA ASN A 17 7.37 1.61 -6.83
C ASN A 17 6.27 2.53 -6.27
N THR A 18 5.35 3.01 -7.11
CA THR A 18 4.33 4.01 -6.76
C THR A 18 2.91 3.42 -6.83
N LEU A 19 2.08 3.88 -5.90
CA LEU A 19 0.64 3.69 -5.91
C LEU A 19 -0.05 5.04 -6.07
N THR A 20 -0.98 5.07 -7.00
CA THR A 20 -1.70 6.26 -7.43
C THR A 20 -3.19 5.99 -7.33
N TYR A 21 -3.95 6.94 -6.81
CA TYR A 21 -5.40 6.98 -6.96
C TYR A 21 -5.78 7.86 -8.15
N SER A 22 -6.78 7.45 -8.92
CA SER A 22 -7.39 8.30 -9.94
C SER A 22 -8.91 8.42 -9.76
N ASP A 23 -9.39 9.65 -9.81
CA ASP A 23 -10.81 10.01 -9.87
C ASP A 23 -11.31 10.16 -11.33
N GLY A 24 -10.47 9.84 -12.31
CA GLY A 24 -10.73 10.00 -13.74
C GLY A 24 -10.33 11.38 -14.32
N LEU A 25 -10.07 12.38 -13.47
CA LEU A 25 -9.62 13.72 -13.86
C LEU A 25 -8.18 13.99 -13.46
N SER A 26 -7.77 13.44 -12.31
CA SER A 26 -6.49 13.62 -11.69
C SER A 26 -5.87 12.28 -11.28
N ASN A 27 -4.55 12.29 -11.12
CA ASN A 27 -3.77 11.18 -10.59
C ASN A 27 -3.07 11.67 -9.34
N ILE A 28 -3.37 11.04 -8.20
CA ILE A 28 -2.87 11.42 -6.88
C ILE A 28 -2.01 10.28 -6.39
N GLU A 29 -0.70 10.45 -6.46
CA GLU A 29 0.25 9.52 -5.83
C GLU A 29 0.08 9.60 -4.30
N PHE A 30 -0.16 8.46 -3.67
CA PHE A 30 -0.41 8.40 -2.22
C PHE A 30 0.58 7.50 -1.47
N LEU A 31 1.29 6.61 -2.17
CA LEU A 31 2.35 5.78 -1.59
C LEU A 31 3.47 5.58 -2.60
N ARG A 32 4.72 5.69 -2.14
CA ARG A 32 5.91 5.33 -2.89
C ARG A 32 6.89 4.55 -2.02
N ILE A 33 7.43 3.46 -2.55
CA ILE A 33 8.47 2.68 -1.88
C ILE A 33 9.85 3.21 -2.27
N LEU A 34 10.52 3.96 -1.40
CA LEU A 34 11.85 4.51 -1.67
C LEU A 34 12.97 3.45 -1.60
N SER A 35 12.82 2.47 -0.73
CA SER A 35 13.77 1.37 -0.55
C SER A 35 13.03 0.13 -0.11
N PHE A 36 13.37 -1.01 -0.71
CA PHE A 36 12.88 -2.33 -0.28
C PHE A 36 13.82 -2.91 0.77
N TYR A 37 13.26 -3.69 1.70
CA TYR A 37 14.03 -4.40 2.71
C TYR A 37 14.95 -5.43 2.05
N ASN A 38 16.22 -5.45 2.46
CA ASN A 38 17.19 -6.45 2.08
C ASN A 38 18.25 -6.58 3.18
N GLU A 39 18.19 -7.69 3.92
CA GLU A 39 19.10 -7.92 5.05
C GLU A 39 20.57 -8.00 4.63
N GLN A 40 20.86 -8.69 3.53
CA GLN A 40 22.23 -8.86 3.02
C GLN A 40 22.91 -7.53 2.66
N LYS A 41 22.10 -6.54 2.24
CA LYS A 41 22.56 -5.20 1.88
C LYS A 41 22.38 -4.18 3.01
N GLY A 42 21.91 -4.61 4.19
CA GLY A 42 21.59 -3.71 5.31
C GLY A 42 20.52 -2.67 4.99
N LYS A 43 19.67 -2.92 3.98
CA LYS A 43 18.61 -1.99 3.57
C LYS A 43 17.33 -2.28 4.34
N VAL A 44 16.64 -1.23 4.75
CA VAL A 44 15.30 -1.30 5.35
C VAL A 44 14.24 -0.85 4.36
N LEU A 45 13.00 -1.24 4.60
CA LEU A 45 11.84 -0.70 3.90
C LEU A 45 11.69 0.78 4.26
N THR A 46 11.61 1.65 3.26
CA THR A 46 11.33 3.07 3.44
C THR A 46 10.27 3.55 2.47
N ILE A 47 9.32 4.36 2.94
CA ILE A 47 8.21 4.85 2.12
C ILE A 47 8.06 6.38 2.17
N GLU A 48 7.40 6.91 1.15
CA GLU A 48 6.68 8.18 1.21
C GLU A 48 5.18 7.89 1.16
N ALA A 49 4.39 8.57 1.97
CA ALA A 49 2.93 8.44 1.97
C ALA A 49 2.25 9.79 2.14
N ASN A 50 1.16 10.01 1.41
CA ASN A 50 0.33 11.20 1.52
C ASN A 50 -1.14 10.77 1.49
N ILE A 51 -1.73 10.65 2.67
CA ILE A 51 -3.09 10.15 2.89
C ILE A 51 -3.81 11.01 3.92
N ASN A 52 -5.13 10.90 3.97
CA ASN A 52 -5.94 11.47 5.04
C ASN A 52 -6.47 10.36 5.94
N ALA A 53 -6.37 10.52 7.25
CA ALA A 53 -6.96 9.58 8.19
C ALA A 53 -8.49 9.79 8.30
N PRO A 54 -9.25 8.82 8.84
CA PRO A 54 -10.71 8.94 8.96
C PRO A 54 -11.21 10.10 9.82
N ASN A 55 -10.36 10.69 10.67
CA ASN A 55 -10.67 11.91 11.43
C ASN A 55 -10.51 13.20 10.59
N GLY A 56 -10.11 13.09 9.31
CA GLY A 56 -9.85 14.20 8.40
C GLY A 56 -8.41 14.73 8.43
N GLU A 57 -7.57 14.25 9.35
CA GLU A 57 -6.18 14.70 9.46
C GLU A 57 -5.33 14.23 8.28
N THR A 58 -4.58 15.15 7.68
CA THR A 58 -3.61 14.80 6.64
C THR A 58 -2.36 14.20 7.28
N ILE A 59 -1.91 13.05 6.80
CA ILE A 59 -0.68 12.39 7.21
C ILE A 59 0.30 12.42 6.04
N ARG A 60 1.47 13.03 6.26
CA ARG A 60 2.58 12.99 5.31
C ARG A 60 3.78 12.29 5.92
N ILE A 61 4.18 11.20 5.30
CA ILE A 61 5.38 10.46 5.64
C ILE A 61 6.42 10.68 4.56
N SER A 62 7.65 11.05 4.95
CA SER A 62 8.81 11.09 4.07
C SER A 62 9.93 10.26 4.67
N ALA A 63 10.39 9.25 3.94
CA ALA A 63 11.43 8.31 4.38
C ALA A 63 11.21 7.74 5.80
N ASN A 64 9.98 7.31 6.09
CA ASN A 64 9.52 6.80 7.41
C ASN A 64 9.49 7.83 8.55
N ALA A 65 9.61 9.13 8.26
CA ALA A 65 9.43 10.20 9.24
C ALA A 65 8.10 10.92 9.02
N ASN A 66 7.46 11.33 10.11
CA ASN A 66 6.28 12.20 10.08
C ASN A 66 6.70 13.62 9.65
N GLU A 67 6.42 13.98 8.40
CA GLU A 67 6.89 15.22 7.78
C GLU A 67 6.09 16.43 8.26
N ASN A 68 4.77 16.29 8.37
CA ASN A 68 3.86 17.40 8.66
C ASN A 68 3.46 17.49 10.14
N GLY A 69 4.01 16.65 11.01
CA GLY A 69 3.75 16.69 12.46
C GLY A 69 2.33 16.28 12.85
N ALA A 70 1.66 15.44 12.03
CA ALA A 70 0.36 14.87 12.37
C ALA A 70 0.42 14.12 13.72
N ASP A 71 -0.67 14.11 14.47
CA ASP A 71 -0.74 13.36 15.73
C ASP A 71 -0.91 11.88 15.44
N ILE A 72 0.21 11.18 15.23
CA ILE A 72 0.27 9.77 14.85
C ILE A 72 1.38 9.04 15.60
N ARG A 73 1.23 7.72 15.69
CA ARG A 73 2.29 6.81 16.11
C ARG A 73 2.79 6.01 14.91
N LEU A 74 4.10 6.07 14.66
CA LEU A 74 4.77 5.29 13.64
C LEU A 74 5.47 4.09 14.28
N ASP A 75 5.08 2.88 13.87
CA ASP A 75 5.81 1.65 14.20
C ASP A 75 6.59 1.21 12.97
N VAL A 76 7.91 1.36 13.02
CA VAL A 76 8.81 1.04 11.90
C VAL A 76 9.70 -0.13 12.31
N THR A 77 9.60 -1.22 11.56
CA THR A 77 10.55 -2.35 11.60
C THR A 77 11.26 -2.46 10.25
N LYS A 78 12.25 -3.37 10.15
CA LYS A 78 13.09 -3.48 8.95
C LYS A 78 12.28 -3.71 7.66
N GLY A 79 11.16 -4.43 7.73
CA GLY A 79 10.32 -4.80 6.59
C GLY A 79 8.86 -4.34 6.68
N ARG A 80 8.47 -3.61 7.74
CA ARG A 80 7.08 -3.19 7.97
C ARG A 80 7.00 -1.78 8.51
N ILE A 81 6.07 -1.01 8.00
CA ILE A 81 5.76 0.34 8.49
C ILE A 81 4.26 0.39 8.78
N LYS A 82 3.90 0.74 10.02
CA LYS A 82 2.52 0.97 10.42
C LYS A 82 2.33 2.39 10.91
N ILE A 83 1.22 2.99 10.54
CA ILE A 83 0.79 4.32 10.95
C ILE A 83 -0.50 4.18 11.75
N PHE A 84 -0.50 4.65 13.00
CA PHE A 84 -1.66 4.60 13.89
C PHE A 84 -2.11 6.00 14.27
N GLN A 85 -3.43 6.15 14.40
CA GLN A 85 -4.01 7.27 15.13
C GLN A 85 -3.94 7.02 16.64
N PRO A 86 -3.82 8.08 17.45
CA PRO A 86 -3.88 8.00 18.91
C PRO A 86 -5.15 7.30 19.38
N GLY A 87 -5.01 6.29 20.24
CA GLY A 87 -6.14 5.54 20.79
C GLY A 87 -6.71 4.45 19.87
N HIS A 88 -6.19 4.26 18.65
CA HIS A 88 -6.62 3.20 17.75
C HIS A 88 -5.66 2.01 17.75
N ALA A 89 -6.22 0.80 17.80
CA ALA A 89 -5.45 -0.45 17.75
C ALA A 89 -5.11 -0.89 16.32
N GLU A 90 -5.95 -0.54 15.35
CA GLU A 90 -5.75 -0.83 13.94
C GLU A 90 -5.00 0.32 13.25
N PRO A 91 -4.07 0.03 12.33
CA PRO A 91 -3.34 1.05 11.62
C PRO A 91 -4.21 1.71 10.53
N VAL A 92 -4.04 3.01 10.37
CA VAL A 92 -4.57 3.77 9.22
C VAL A 92 -3.88 3.32 7.94
N LEU A 93 -2.59 3.00 8.00
CA LEU A 93 -1.82 2.41 6.89
C LEU A 93 -0.81 1.39 7.43
N ASP A 94 -0.73 0.23 6.79
CA ASP A 94 0.22 -0.83 7.07
C ASP A 94 0.84 -1.31 5.76
N VAL A 95 2.14 -1.07 5.61
CA VAL A 95 2.93 -1.48 4.45
C VAL A 95 3.91 -2.55 4.94
N TYR A 96 3.73 -3.77 4.44
CA TYR A 96 4.57 -4.90 4.83
C TYR A 96 5.20 -5.58 3.62
N GLN A 97 6.53 -5.71 3.60
CA GLN A 97 7.24 -6.54 2.64
C GLN A 97 7.36 -7.96 3.18
N PHE A 98 6.71 -8.92 2.51
CA PHE A 98 6.76 -10.32 2.90
C PHE A 98 8.15 -10.93 2.63
N ASP A 99 8.55 -11.82 3.53
CA ASP A 99 9.57 -12.83 3.28
C ASP A 99 8.96 -13.99 2.47
N PRO A 100 9.69 -14.59 1.50
CA PRO A 100 9.23 -15.77 0.79
C PRO A 100 8.69 -16.92 1.66
N HIS A 101 9.19 -17.08 2.89
CA HIS A 101 8.70 -18.11 3.83
C HIS A 101 7.29 -17.82 4.37
N GLU A 102 6.83 -16.57 4.27
CA GLU A 102 5.53 -16.11 4.78
C GLU A 102 4.41 -16.21 3.74
N TYR A 103 4.73 -16.54 2.47
CA TYR A 103 3.74 -16.63 1.40
C TYR A 103 2.67 -17.70 1.67
N SER A 104 2.97 -18.71 2.49
CA SER A 104 2.05 -19.81 2.80
C SER A 104 0.69 -19.39 3.36
N GLY A 105 0.58 -18.18 3.93
CA GLY A 105 -0.69 -17.62 4.42
C GLY A 105 -1.55 -16.91 3.37
N LEU A 106 -1.08 -16.79 2.12
CA LEU A 106 -1.78 -16.08 1.05
C LEU A 106 -2.81 -16.98 0.34
N SER A 107 -3.78 -16.35 -0.32
CA SER A 107 -4.76 -17.08 -1.11
C SER A 107 -4.09 -17.81 -2.27
N SER A 108 -4.68 -18.94 -2.70
CA SER A 108 -4.14 -19.74 -3.80
C SER A 108 -3.99 -18.95 -5.10
N HIS A 109 -4.90 -18.01 -5.36
CA HIS A 109 -4.83 -17.11 -6.52
C HIS A 109 -3.56 -16.24 -6.49
N VAL A 110 -3.30 -15.58 -5.35
CA VAL A 110 -2.11 -14.73 -5.17
C VAL A 110 -0.84 -15.56 -5.24
N LEU A 111 -0.82 -16.74 -4.61
CA LEU A 111 0.32 -17.67 -4.64
C LEU A 111 0.66 -18.10 -6.07
N ASN A 112 -0.35 -18.49 -6.85
CA ASN A 112 -0.15 -18.90 -8.23
C ASN A 112 0.46 -17.78 -9.07
N GLU A 113 0.02 -16.53 -8.88
CA GLU A 113 0.57 -15.38 -9.60
C GLU A 113 2.02 -15.09 -9.21
N ILE A 114 2.35 -15.14 -7.90
CA ILE A 114 3.73 -14.99 -7.41
C ILE A 114 4.64 -16.08 -8.02
N HIS A 115 4.19 -17.33 -8.04
CA HIS A 115 4.95 -18.44 -8.61
C HIS A 115 5.11 -18.34 -10.13
N ALA A 116 4.11 -17.84 -10.85
CA ALA A 116 4.18 -17.68 -12.30
C ALA A 116 5.10 -16.52 -12.71
N GLN A 117 5.11 -15.44 -11.93
CA GLN A 117 5.72 -14.18 -12.35
C GLN A 117 7.05 -13.85 -11.70
N HIS A 118 7.37 -14.55 -10.59
CA HIS A 118 8.59 -14.41 -9.81
C HIS A 118 8.96 -12.93 -9.53
N PRO A 119 8.11 -12.17 -8.81
CA PRO A 119 8.44 -10.79 -8.43
C PRO A 119 9.67 -10.75 -7.52
N ASP A 120 10.49 -9.70 -7.64
CA ASP A 120 11.67 -9.46 -6.79
C ASP A 120 11.25 -9.13 -5.34
N HIS A 121 10.12 -8.45 -5.18
CA HIS A 121 9.57 -8.03 -3.89
C HIS A 121 8.05 -8.20 -3.87
N VAL A 122 7.52 -8.66 -2.73
CA VAL A 122 6.08 -8.79 -2.50
C VAL A 122 5.70 -7.93 -1.30
N LEU A 123 4.77 -7.00 -1.50
CA LEU A 123 4.27 -6.10 -0.47
C LEU A 123 2.77 -6.29 -0.28
N THR A 124 2.31 -6.31 0.97
CA THR A 124 0.90 -6.14 1.31
C THR A 124 0.67 -4.73 1.84
N ILE A 125 -0.40 -4.12 1.36
CA ILE A 125 -0.88 -2.83 1.80
C ILE A 125 -2.24 -3.04 2.46
N LYS A 126 -2.40 -2.54 3.68
CA LYS A 126 -3.68 -2.54 4.41
C LYS A 126 -3.91 -1.17 5.01
N GLY A 127 -5.17 -0.85 5.32
CA GLY A 127 -5.48 0.41 5.97
C GLY A 127 -6.91 0.87 5.79
N ASN A 128 -7.21 1.95 6.49
CA ASN A 128 -8.46 2.68 6.42
C ASN A 128 -8.10 4.17 6.35
N PHE A 129 -8.15 4.74 5.16
CA PHE A 129 -7.67 6.09 4.87
C PHE A 129 -8.38 6.69 3.66
N PHE A 130 -8.10 7.96 3.39
CA PHE A 130 -8.65 8.71 2.27
C PHE A 130 -7.55 9.24 1.36
N VAL A 131 -7.81 9.26 0.05
CA VAL A 131 -6.95 9.88 -0.97
C VAL A 131 -7.82 10.64 -1.94
N GLY A 132 -7.58 11.95 -2.12
CA GLY A 132 -8.36 12.76 -3.06
C GLY A 132 -9.87 12.80 -2.75
N GLY A 133 -10.27 12.57 -1.50
CA GLY A 133 -11.67 12.47 -1.08
C GLY A 133 -12.25 11.04 -1.16
N ALA A 134 -11.57 10.10 -1.80
CA ALA A 134 -12.03 8.71 -1.89
C ALA A 134 -11.61 7.89 -0.67
N HIS A 135 -12.51 7.06 -0.15
CA HIS A 135 -12.30 6.23 1.03
C HIS A 135 -11.72 4.86 0.65
N PHE A 136 -10.49 4.58 1.07
CA PHE A 136 -9.83 3.28 0.95
C PHE A 136 -10.01 2.47 2.23
N LEU A 137 -10.64 1.30 2.10
CA LEU A 137 -10.68 0.28 3.14
C LEU A 137 -10.07 -1.01 2.58
N ILE A 138 -8.86 -1.35 3.03
CA ILE A 138 -8.11 -2.52 2.58
C ILE A 138 -7.85 -3.44 3.77
N GLU A 139 -8.51 -4.59 3.75
CA GLU A 139 -8.42 -5.63 4.78
C GLU A 139 -7.78 -6.90 4.21
N ASN A 140 -7.76 -7.99 4.99
CA ASN A 140 -7.12 -9.25 4.59
C ASN A 140 -7.68 -9.84 3.29
N GLU A 141 -8.97 -9.68 3.03
CA GLU A 141 -9.63 -10.35 1.91
C GLU A 141 -10.05 -9.40 0.79
N LYS A 142 -10.30 -8.14 1.11
CA LYS A 142 -11.00 -7.20 0.23
C LYS A 142 -10.37 -5.82 0.26
N MET A 143 -10.47 -5.15 -0.88
CA MET A 143 -10.18 -3.73 -1.03
C MET A 143 -11.45 -3.03 -1.55
N PHE A 144 -11.87 -1.99 -0.85
CA PHE A 144 -12.99 -1.13 -1.20
C PHE A 144 -12.50 0.31 -1.43
N ILE A 145 -13.07 0.95 -2.45
CA ILE A 145 -12.96 2.40 -2.67
C ILE A 145 -14.40 2.97 -2.70
N ASP A 146 -14.67 3.97 -1.85
CA ASP A 146 -15.98 4.66 -1.72
C ASP A 146 -17.18 3.77 -1.35
N ASN A 147 -16.94 2.79 -0.46
CA ASN A 147 -17.95 1.97 0.23
C ASN A 147 -18.89 1.11 -0.64
N ASN A 148 -18.86 1.19 -1.99
CA ASN A 148 -19.81 0.46 -2.85
C ASN A 148 -19.20 -0.21 -4.10
N GLY A 149 -17.90 -0.06 -4.37
CA GLY A 149 -17.23 -0.70 -5.50
C GLY A 149 -16.08 -1.61 -5.06
N TYR A 150 -15.98 -2.80 -5.66
CA TYR A 150 -14.67 -3.43 -5.79
C TYR A 150 -13.74 -2.42 -6.45
N ALA A 151 -12.56 -2.21 -5.87
CA ALA A 151 -11.60 -1.31 -6.48
C ALA A 151 -11.06 -1.90 -7.79
N ASN A 152 -11.02 -1.08 -8.84
CA ASN A 152 -10.32 -1.42 -10.07
C ASN A 152 -8.87 -0.97 -9.94
N GLY A 153 -7.95 -1.76 -10.50
CA GLY A 153 -6.55 -1.39 -10.59
C GLY A 153 -6.00 -1.71 -11.96
N VAL A 154 -5.18 -0.80 -12.48
CA VAL A 154 -4.43 -1.00 -13.72
C VAL A 154 -2.97 -0.68 -13.50
N VAL A 155 -2.10 -1.43 -14.18
CA VAL A 155 -0.67 -1.18 -14.18
C VAL A 155 -0.35 -0.17 -15.28
N ASN A 156 0.32 0.91 -14.93
CA ASN A 156 0.74 1.96 -15.84
C ASN A 156 2.26 2.09 -15.83
N ALA A 157 2.87 2.19 -17.01
CA ALA A 157 4.32 2.27 -17.16
C ALA A 157 4.97 3.51 -16.49
N HIS A 158 4.21 4.60 -16.31
CA HIS A 158 4.71 5.87 -15.77
C HIS A 158 4.29 6.13 -14.33
N ASN A 159 3.06 5.72 -13.95
CA ASN A 159 2.47 6.07 -12.64
C ASN A 159 2.41 4.89 -11.65
N GLY A 160 2.93 3.74 -12.04
CA GLY A 160 2.84 2.50 -11.27
C GLY A 160 1.43 1.93 -11.26
N ILE A 161 0.93 1.55 -10.09
CA ILE A 161 -0.44 1.02 -9.98
C ILE A 161 -1.40 2.19 -9.83
N ILE A 162 -2.36 2.29 -10.73
CA ILE A 162 -3.45 3.26 -10.66
C ILE A 162 -4.69 2.53 -10.15
N LEU A 163 -5.17 2.92 -8.97
CA LEU A 163 -6.38 2.44 -8.35
C LEU A 163 -7.52 3.44 -8.58
N SER A 164 -8.72 2.95 -8.84
CA SER A 164 -9.92 3.78 -8.98
C SER A 164 -11.16 3.05 -8.46
N ALA A 165 -12.19 3.82 -8.12
CA ALA A 165 -13.49 3.25 -7.80
C ALA A 165 -14.07 2.54 -9.05
N ALA A 166 -14.76 1.41 -8.85
CA ALA A 166 -15.54 0.83 -9.94
C ALA A 166 -16.67 1.81 -10.33
N VAL A 167 -16.71 2.18 -11.60
CA VAL A 167 -17.83 2.93 -12.16
C VAL A 167 -19.01 1.97 -12.23
N ALA A 168 -20.11 2.32 -11.55
CA ALA A 168 -21.37 1.58 -11.60
C ALA A 168 -22.04 1.69 -12.97
#